data_AF-A0A7X1CIS6-F1
#
_entry.id   AF-A0A7X1CIS6-F1
#
_cell.length_a   1.000
_cell.length_b   1.000
_cell.length_c   1.000
_cell.angle_alpha   90.00
_cell.angle_beta   90.00
_cell.angle_gamma   90.00
#
_symmetry.space_group_name_H-M   'P 1'
#
loop_
_entity.id
_entity.type
_entity.pdbx_description
1 polymer ?
#
loop_
_entity_poly.entity_id
_entity_poly.type
_entity_poly.pdbx_seq_one_letter_code
_entity_poly.pdbx_strand_id
1 'polypeptide(L)'
;MAIVQLKSTNPNFSFLIKKNPDSGMILRQVRKGVAYGWYGTPDTYNVYFKDADNEISYRKEREESFEYLNLTRYNSTIFPLNALNEFFSLKELDARDGEGYVHHFHINMLHIHRIHYVAFFQKYMTNYTFEVEHLADDNWSVTISTRTSLYELLHIANLFCLFFAGFSREHLDITDDLLTKYIKSVQITDPPFYIRNLFVHNFLKNRRTFNRFKEQLEDTNRYQIAFDFGGTATQRRNFIAENLLFDKTMVDVGCGEGFYAIPFAEKTKLDYYAIDIDAEMLRIIAKKAEKKALNTIITYPSLDAFLDNAPAEKVDVILTEVIEHMPKNHAKRLIRQIIQSLDFDTFIITTPNSEFNVFYGLEGFRHDDHDWEMSTAEFQEWLTDVTKNTDVTVEFQAIGDAVNGIHTTQGAILRKKEV
;
A
#
# COMPACT_ATOMS: atom_id res chain seq x y z
N MET A 1 -25.61 -9.59 -14.80
CA MET A 1 -26.17 -8.24 -14.78
C MET A 1 -25.95 -7.75 -13.38
N ALA A 2 -25.08 -6.76 -13.25
CA ALA A 2 -24.66 -6.26 -11.95
C ALA A 2 -25.79 -5.42 -11.35
N ILE A 3 -26.03 -5.59 -10.06
CA ILE A 3 -27.12 -4.95 -9.34
C ILE A 3 -26.56 -4.35 -8.06
N VAL A 4 -26.86 -3.08 -7.83
CA VAL A 4 -26.65 -2.44 -6.53
C VAL A 4 -27.97 -1.87 -6.02
N GLN A 5 -28.12 -1.80 -4.71
CA GLN A 5 -29.32 -1.26 -4.05
C GLN A 5 -28.90 -0.29 -2.96
N LEU A 6 -29.60 0.84 -2.88
CA LEU A 6 -29.48 1.79 -1.79
C LEU A 6 -30.78 1.78 -1.02
N LYS A 7 -30.71 1.46 0.28
CA LYS A 7 -31.86 1.38 1.17
C LYS A 7 -31.67 2.33 2.34
N SER A 8 -32.74 2.98 2.78
CA SER A 8 -32.70 3.84 3.96
C SER A 8 -34.02 3.85 4.70
N THR A 9 -33.97 3.78 6.04
CA THR A 9 -35.16 3.99 6.89
C THR A 9 -35.49 5.47 7.10
N ASN A 10 -34.74 6.41 6.50
CA ASN A 10 -35.01 7.84 6.60
C ASN A 10 -36.26 8.20 5.79
N PRO A 11 -37.29 8.83 6.38
CA PRO A 11 -38.52 9.19 5.66
C PRO A 11 -38.27 10.19 4.53
N ASN A 12 -37.15 10.94 4.56
CA ASN A 12 -36.74 11.86 3.51
C ASN A 12 -35.85 11.20 2.44
N PHE A 13 -35.71 9.87 2.42
CA PHE A 13 -34.78 9.16 1.54
C PHE A 13 -34.86 9.61 0.08
N SER A 14 -36.06 9.69 -0.48
CA SER A 14 -36.27 10.11 -1.87
C SER A 14 -35.83 11.54 -2.17
N PHE A 15 -36.06 12.43 -1.21
CA PHE A 15 -35.56 13.80 -1.27
C PHE A 15 -34.03 13.82 -1.24
N LEU A 16 -33.42 13.09 -0.30
CA LEU A 16 -31.97 13.06 -0.12
C LEU A 16 -31.26 12.62 -1.40
N ILE A 17 -31.71 11.53 -2.03
CA ILE A 17 -31.11 11.03 -3.28
C ILE A 17 -31.60 11.77 -4.53
N LYS A 18 -32.51 12.74 -4.38
CA LYS A 18 -33.09 13.55 -5.46
C LYS A 18 -33.72 12.70 -6.57
N LYS A 19 -34.47 11.66 -6.18
CA LYS A 19 -35.22 10.78 -7.09
C LYS A 19 -36.69 10.79 -6.69
N ASN A 20 -37.58 10.97 -7.66
CA ASN A 20 -39.02 10.93 -7.41
C ASN A 20 -39.53 9.48 -7.51
N PRO A 21 -40.16 8.90 -6.48
CA PRO A 21 -40.79 7.59 -6.55
C PRO A 21 -41.80 7.42 -7.69
N ASP A 22 -42.45 8.51 -8.11
CA ASP A 22 -43.47 8.50 -9.16
C ASP A 22 -42.90 8.63 -10.58
N SER A 23 -41.58 8.88 -10.73
CA SER A 23 -40.95 9.13 -12.03
C SER A 23 -40.67 7.88 -12.87
N GLY A 24 -41.01 6.69 -12.36
CA GLY A 24 -40.72 5.43 -13.03
C GLY A 24 -39.22 5.12 -13.09
N MET A 25 -38.79 4.46 -14.17
CA MET A 25 -37.41 4.02 -14.35
C MET A 25 -36.53 5.12 -14.98
N ILE A 26 -35.38 5.39 -14.39
CA ILE A 26 -34.37 6.36 -14.86
C ILE A 26 -33.24 5.61 -15.55
N LEU A 27 -32.93 5.98 -16.79
CA LEU A 27 -31.86 5.36 -17.57
C LEU A 27 -30.63 6.28 -17.63
N ARG A 28 -29.45 5.69 -17.45
CA ARG A 28 -28.15 6.36 -17.63
C ARG A 28 -27.24 5.50 -18.49
N GLN A 29 -26.56 6.13 -19.45
CA GLN A 29 -25.48 5.47 -20.18
C GLN A 29 -24.30 5.30 -19.23
N VAL A 30 -23.80 4.07 -19.08
CA VAL A 30 -22.65 3.75 -18.24
C VAL A 30 -21.68 2.95 -19.08
N ARG A 31 -20.56 3.58 -19.44
CA ARG A 31 -19.58 3.04 -20.38
C ARG A 31 -20.25 2.62 -21.70
N LYS A 32 -20.27 1.33 -22.02
CA LYS A 32 -20.87 0.78 -23.25
C LYS A 32 -22.28 0.23 -23.01
N GLY A 33 -22.71 0.12 -21.76
CA GLY A 33 -24.03 -0.37 -21.38
C GLY A 33 -24.97 0.71 -20.87
N VAL A 34 -26.13 0.26 -20.40
CA VAL A 34 -27.18 1.10 -19.81
C VAL A 34 -27.45 0.64 -18.38
N ALA A 35 -27.45 1.61 -17.46
CA ALA A 35 -27.91 1.41 -16.10
C ALA A 35 -29.34 1.92 -15.92
N TYR A 36 -30.14 1.16 -15.20
CA TYR A 36 -31.56 1.37 -14.97
C TYR A 36 -31.79 1.54 -13.47
N GLY A 37 -32.24 2.72 -13.07
CA GLY A 37 -32.54 3.07 -11.69
C GLY A 37 -34.05 3.11 -11.44
N TRP A 38 -34.54 2.50 -10.36
CA TRP A 38 -35.96 2.58 -9.99
C TRP A 38 -36.18 2.32 -8.50
N TYR A 39 -37.32 2.77 -7.97
CA TYR A 39 -37.78 2.39 -6.64
C TYR A 39 -38.42 1.00 -6.68
N GLY A 40 -37.86 0.05 -5.93
CA GLY A 40 -38.51 -1.25 -5.69
C GLY A 40 -39.56 -1.18 -4.60
N THR A 41 -39.27 -0.36 -3.59
CA THR A 41 -40.14 0.00 -2.46
C THR A 41 -39.85 1.47 -2.09
N PRO A 42 -40.70 2.16 -1.30
CA PRO A 42 -40.47 3.56 -0.94
C PRO A 42 -39.12 3.83 -0.25
N ASP A 43 -38.55 2.82 0.42
CA ASP A 43 -37.30 2.89 1.17
C ASP A 43 -36.09 2.30 0.41
N THR A 44 -36.28 1.78 -0.80
CA THR A 44 -35.22 1.08 -1.56
C THR A 44 -35.16 1.51 -3.02
N TYR A 45 -34.00 2.05 -3.43
CA TYR A 45 -33.67 2.39 -4.80
C TYR A 45 -32.69 1.39 -5.40
N ASN A 46 -33.07 0.77 -6.51
CA ASN A 46 -32.27 -0.23 -7.22
C ASN A 46 -31.57 0.40 -8.41
N VAL A 47 -30.36 -0.08 -8.72
CA VAL A 47 -29.66 0.21 -9.97
C VAL A 47 -29.20 -1.10 -10.58
N TYR A 48 -29.67 -1.36 -11.80
CA TYR A 48 -29.38 -2.55 -12.57
C TYR A 48 -28.58 -2.19 -13.81
N PHE A 49 -27.52 -2.94 -14.12
CA PHE A 49 -26.72 -2.71 -15.31
C PHE A 49 -26.86 -3.81 -16.35
N LYS A 50 -27.20 -3.36 -17.57
CA LYS A 50 -27.12 -4.16 -18.78
C LYS A 50 -25.97 -3.66 -19.63
N ASP A 51 -24.91 -4.46 -19.72
CA ASP A 51 -23.85 -4.20 -20.68
C ASP A 51 -24.35 -4.37 -22.12
N ALA A 52 -23.67 -3.75 -23.07
CA ALA A 52 -23.91 -3.95 -24.50
C ALA A 52 -23.82 -5.43 -24.89
N ASP A 53 -24.54 -5.81 -25.94
CA ASP A 53 -24.64 -7.23 -26.33
C ASP A 53 -23.33 -7.76 -26.94
N ASN A 54 -22.57 -6.91 -27.65
CA ASN A 54 -21.33 -7.27 -28.35
C ASN A 54 -20.10 -6.44 -27.93
N GLU A 55 -20.19 -5.67 -26.84
CA GLU A 55 -19.06 -4.91 -26.30
C GLU A 55 -18.83 -5.23 -24.81
N ILE A 56 -17.64 -4.88 -24.31
CA ILE A 56 -17.23 -5.09 -22.92
C ILE A 56 -17.02 -3.72 -22.27
N SER A 57 -17.84 -3.39 -21.28
CA SER A 57 -17.67 -2.16 -20.50
C SER A 57 -16.48 -2.22 -19.53
N TYR A 58 -16.28 -3.36 -18.88
CA TYR A 58 -15.29 -3.54 -17.80
C TYR A 58 -14.25 -4.57 -18.19
N ARG A 59 -13.30 -4.16 -19.04
CA ARG A 59 -12.24 -5.02 -19.55
C ARG A 59 -11.20 -5.32 -18.48
N LYS A 60 -10.65 -6.54 -18.49
CA LYS A 60 -9.49 -6.92 -17.67
C LYS A 60 -8.19 -6.46 -18.33
N GLU A 61 -8.14 -6.44 -19.66
CA GLU A 61 -7.01 -5.93 -20.42
C GLU A 61 -7.44 -4.80 -21.36
N ARG A 62 -6.57 -3.80 -21.59
CA ARG A 62 -6.93 -2.63 -22.44
C ARG A 62 -7.33 -3.03 -23.86
N GLU A 63 -6.67 -4.06 -24.40
CA GLU A 63 -6.86 -4.55 -25.77
C GLU A 63 -8.03 -5.54 -25.92
N GLU A 64 -8.63 -5.95 -24.80
CA GLU A 64 -9.74 -6.89 -24.80
C GLU A 64 -10.97 -6.27 -25.48
N SER A 65 -11.37 -6.84 -26.61
CA SER A 65 -12.50 -6.34 -27.41
C SER A 65 -13.65 -7.34 -27.50
N PHE A 66 -13.41 -8.60 -27.12
CA PHE A 66 -14.38 -9.68 -27.18
C PHE A 66 -14.02 -10.81 -26.18
N GLU A 67 -14.99 -11.25 -25.38
CA GLU A 67 -14.83 -12.33 -24.39
C GLU A 67 -16.11 -13.18 -24.43
N TYR A 68 -15.99 -14.47 -24.76
CA TYR A 68 -17.14 -15.39 -24.86
C TYR A 68 -17.93 -15.52 -23.56
N LEU A 69 -17.25 -15.38 -22.42
CA LEU A 69 -17.83 -15.42 -21.08
C LEU A 69 -17.44 -14.13 -20.34
N ASN A 70 -18.04 -13.01 -20.75
CA ASN A 70 -17.85 -11.73 -20.06
C ASN A 70 -18.57 -11.72 -18.69
N LEU A 71 -17.89 -12.25 -17.67
CA LEU A 71 -18.40 -12.30 -16.29
C LEU A 71 -18.57 -10.90 -15.67
N THR A 72 -17.81 -9.90 -16.13
CA THR A 72 -17.83 -8.55 -15.57
C THR A 72 -19.18 -7.85 -15.73
N ARG A 73 -20.02 -8.32 -16.66
CA ARG A 73 -21.44 -7.92 -16.78
C ARG A 73 -22.26 -8.23 -15.52
N TYR A 74 -21.77 -9.12 -14.65
CA TYR A 74 -22.42 -9.60 -13.44
C TYR A 74 -21.70 -9.14 -12.18
N ASN A 75 -20.37 -9.22 -12.18
CA ASN A 75 -19.55 -9.11 -10.97
C ASN A 75 -18.45 -8.03 -11.02
N SER A 76 -18.54 -7.08 -11.96
CA SER A 76 -17.54 -6.01 -12.09
C SER A 76 -17.29 -5.29 -10.77
N THR A 77 -16.01 -5.11 -10.46
CA THR A 77 -15.51 -4.36 -9.31
C THR A 77 -15.60 -2.84 -9.51
N ILE A 78 -15.66 -2.37 -10.76
CA ILE A 78 -15.77 -0.96 -11.12
C ILE A 78 -17.24 -0.50 -11.20
N PHE A 79 -18.17 -1.38 -11.61
CA PHE A 79 -19.57 -0.97 -11.78
C PHE A 79 -20.20 -0.30 -10.55
N PRO A 80 -20.03 -0.81 -9.31
CA PRO A 80 -20.57 -0.14 -8.13
C PRO A 80 -20.13 1.31 -7.98
N LEU A 81 -18.88 1.65 -8.32
CA LEU A 81 -18.40 3.04 -8.36
C LEU A 81 -19.15 3.86 -9.40
N ASN A 82 -19.36 3.31 -10.59
CA ASN A 82 -20.10 3.99 -11.65
C ASN A 82 -21.57 4.20 -11.25
N ALA A 83 -22.20 3.22 -10.61
CA ALA A 83 -23.56 3.36 -10.09
C ALA A 83 -23.64 4.43 -8.99
N LEU A 84 -22.71 4.44 -8.03
CA LEU A 84 -22.61 5.48 -7.00
C LEU A 84 -22.45 6.87 -7.62
N ASN A 85 -21.61 7.00 -8.65
CA ASN A 85 -21.35 8.26 -9.32
C ASN A 85 -22.57 8.79 -10.10
N GLU A 86 -23.24 7.93 -10.85
CA GLU A 86 -24.31 8.32 -11.78
C GLU A 86 -25.68 8.48 -11.10
N PHE A 87 -25.95 7.67 -10.06
CA PHE A 87 -27.26 7.65 -9.40
C PHE A 87 -27.26 8.35 -8.04
N PHE A 88 -26.13 8.35 -7.32
CA PHE A 88 -26.08 8.68 -5.89
C PHE A 88 -25.03 9.75 -5.56
N SER A 89 -25.02 10.88 -6.28
CA SER A 89 -24.09 11.98 -5.99
C SER A 89 -24.66 12.99 -5.00
N LEU A 90 -24.36 12.80 -3.71
CA LEU A 90 -24.59 13.80 -2.67
C LEU A 90 -23.38 14.73 -2.57
N LYS A 91 -23.59 16.04 -2.70
CA LYS A 91 -22.50 17.03 -2.68
C LYS A 91 -22.07 17.41 -1.27
N GLU A 92 -23.02 17.45 -0.35
CA GLU A 92 -22.88 17.91 1.03
C GLU A 92 -23.87 17.15 1.93
N LEU A 93 -23.59 17.16 3.22
CA LEU A 93 -24.47 16.60 4.25
C LEU A 93 -25.73 17.47 4.35
N ASP A 94 -26.90 16.87 4.14
CA ASP A 94 -28.19 17.55 4.30
C ASP A 94 -28.61 17.52 5.78
N ALA A 95 -29.22 18.60 6.28
CA ALA A 95 -29.67 18.67 7.68
C ALA A 95 -30.72 17.60 8.06
N ARG A 96 -31.42 17.01 7.07
CA ARG A 96 -32.36 15.90 7.28
C ARG A 96 -31.68 14.52 7.31
N ASP A 97 -30.41 14.45 6.97
CA ASP A 97 -29.60 13.24 6.91
C ASP A 97 -28.80 13.04 8.20
N GLY A 98 -29.50 13.08 9.34
CA GLY A 98 -28.91 12.89 10.65
C GLY A 98 -28.98 11.45 11.15
N GLU A 99 -28.49 11.25 12.38
CA GLU A 99 -28.50 9.96 13.06
C GLU A 99 -29.92 9.43 13.35
N GLY A 100 -30.01 8.14 13.68
CA GLY A 100 -31.25 7.48 14.09
C GLY A 100 -31.95 6.71 12.97
N TYR A 101 -31.46 6.82 11.74
CA TYR A 101 -31.86 5.99 10.62
C TYR A 101 -30.81 4.92 10.33
N VAL A 102 -31.21 3.87 9.61
CA VAL A 102 -30.29 2.84 9.12
C VAL A 102 -30.23 2.95 7.61
N HIS A 103 -29.01 2.96 7.09
CA HIS A 103 -28.74 3.05 5.66
C HIS A 103 -27.94 1.83 5.23
N HIS A 104 -28.26 1.28 4.06
CA HIS A 104 -27.59 0.13 3.47
C HIS A 104 -27.25 0.39 2.01
N PHE A 105 -26.01 0.08 1.62
CA PHE A 105 -25.60 -0.04 0.24
C PHE A 105 -25.25 -1.51 -0.03
N HIS A 106 -26.08 -2.16 -0.84
CA HIS A 106 -25.96 -3.57 -1.16
C HIS A 106 -25.44 -3.74 -2.59
N ILE A 107 -24.49 -4.66 -2.77
CA ILE A 107 -23.93 -5.08 -4.04
C ILE A 107 -24.23 -6.57 -4.17
N ASN A 108 -25.06 -6.92 -5.14
CA ASN A 108 -25.55 -8.29 -5.29
C ASN A 108 -24.42 -9.28 -5.58
N MET A 109 -23.41 -8.87 -6.35
CA MET A 109 -22.29 -9.73 -6.71
C MET A 109 -21.07 -8.86 -7.05
N LEU A 110 -19.97 -9.09 -6.34
CA LEU A 110 -18.69 -8.41 -6.50
C LEU A 110 -17.57 -9.45 -6.54
N HIS A 111 -16.68 -9.36 -7.54
CA HIS A 111 -15.53 -10.25 -7.62
C HIS A 111 -14.41 -9.79 -6.65
N ILE A 112 -14.25 -10.48 -5.53
CA ILE A 112 -13.28 -10.14 -4.47
C ILE A 112 -12.29 -11.28 -4.29
N HIS A 113 -11.07 -11.10 -4.81
CA HIS A 113 -9.97 -12.04 -4.60
C HIS A 113 -9.29 -11.86 -3.23
N ARG A 114 -9.26 -10.61 -2.71
CA ARG A 114 -8.57 -10.25 -1.47
C ARG A 114 -9.54 -10.02 -0.32
N ILE A 115 -10.29 -11.06 0.04
CA ILE A 115 -11.39 -10.96 1.02
C ILE A 115 -10.93 -10.47 2.40
N HIS A 116 -9.68 -10.71 2.79
CA HIS A 116 -9.13 -10.22 4.06
C HIS A 116 -9.21 -8.69 4.21
N TYR A 117 -9.16 -7.91 3.11
CA TYR A 117 -9.36 -6.46 3.20
C TYR A 117 -10.75 -6.06 3.67
N VAL A 118 -11.78 -6.90 3.47
CA VAL A 118 -13.11 -6.66 4.05
C VAL A 118 -13.04 -6.73 5.57
N ALA A 119 -12.33 -7.72 6.12
CA ALA A 119 -12.12 -7.82 7.56
C ALA A 119 -11.35 -6.61 8.11
N PHE A 120 -10.39 -6.07 7.36
CA PHE A 120 -9.72 -4.81 7.71
C PHE A 120 -10.69 -3.63 7.78
N PHE A 121 -11.51 -3.44 6.74
CA PHE A 121 -12.57 -2.41 6.77
C PHE A 121 -13.48 -2.58 7.98
N GLN A 122 -13.95 -3.81 8.24
CA GLN A 122 -14.79 -4.11 9.40
C GLN A 122 -14.11 -3.84 10.75
N LYS A 123 -12.81 -4.12 10.87
CA LYS A 123 -12.04 -3.91 12.11
C LYS A 123 -11.79 -2.43 12.39
N TYR A 124 -11.51 -1.64 11.36
CA TYR A 124 -10.99 -0.27 11.53
C TYR A 124 -12.02 0.83 11.27
N MET A 125 -13.11 0.54 10.57
CA MET A 125 -14.17 1.50 10.23
C MET A 125 -15.41 1.23 11.09
N THR A 126 -15.30 1.45 12.40
CA THR A 126 -16.26 1.01 13.43
C THR A 126 -17.68 1.61 13.31
N ASN A 127 -17.83 2.72 12.61
CA ASN A 127 -19.15 3.36 12.37
C ASN A 127 -19.94 2.67 11.24
N TYR A 128 -19.34 1.65 10.61
CA TYR A 128 -19.88 0.98 9.45
C TYR A 128 -19.82 -0.55 9.64
N THR A 129 -20.78 -1.27 9.07
CA THR A 129 -20.72 -2.73 8.94
C THR A 129 -20.48 -3.12 7.51
N PHE A 130 -19.71 -4.19 7.30
CA PHE A 130 -19.36 -4.75 6.00
C PHE A 130 -19.69 -6.25 6.04
N GLU A 131 -20.94 -6.57 5.73
CA GLU A 131 -21.42 -7.94 5.68
C GLU A 131 -21.12 -8.53 4.31
N VAL A 132 -20.54 -9.73 4.28
CA VAL A 132 -20.24 -10.45 3.05
C VAL A 132 -20.78 -11.87 3.09
N GLU A 133 -21.37 -12.29 1.98
CA GLU A 133 -21.86 -13.65 1.77
C GLU A 133 -21.17 -14.23 0.54
N HIS A 134 -20.54 -15.39 0.70
CA HIS A 134 -19.92 -16.11 -0.40
C HIS A 134 -20.99 -16.66 -1.33
N LEU A 135 -20.89 -16.39 -2.64
CA LEU A 135 -21.85 -16.88 -3.62
C LEU A 135 -21.28 -18.07 -4.40
N ALA A 136 -20.13 -17.86 -5.05
CA ALA A 136 -19.42 -18.88 -5.83
C ALA A 136 -18.05 -18.35 -6.25
N ASP A 137 -17.03 -19.21 -6.28
CA ASP A 137 -15.66 -18.82 -6.68
C ASP A 137 -15.19 -17.55 -5.92
N ASP A 138 -14.60 -16.55 -6.57
CA ASP A 138 -14.25 -15.26 -5.94
C ASP A 138 -15.42 -14.26 -5.94
N ASN A 139 -16.68 -14.70 -6.02
CA ASN A 139 -17.86 -13.82 -6.04
C ASN A 139 -18.55 -13.75 -4.69
N TRP A 140 -18.79 -12.51 -4.25
CA TRP A 140 -19.36 -12.20 -2.95
C TRP A 140 -20.52 -11.22 -3.09
N SER A 141 -21.58 -11.44 -2.33
CA SER A 141 -22.58 -10.42 -2.04
C SER A 141 -22.03 -9.54 -0.91
N VAL A 142 -22.21 -8.23 -1.01
CA VAL A 142 -21.66 -7.26 -0.05
C VAL A 142 -22.74 -6.30 0.39
N THR A 143 -22.91 -6.11 1.70
CA THR A 143 -23.77 -5.07 2.28
C THR A 143 -22.95 -4.17 3.19
N ILE A 144 -22.89 -2.89 2.85
CA ILE A 144 -22.29 -1.85 3.69
C ILE A 144 -23.41 -1.12 4.41
N SER A 145 -23.33 -0.97 5.73
CA SER A 145 -24.38 -0.31 6.51
C SER A 145 -23.84 0.72 7.48
N THR A 146 -24.66 1.72 7.81
CA THR A 146 -24.36 2.69 8.86
C THR A 146 -25.63 3.26 9.50
N ARG A 147 -25.44 3.87 10.67
CA ARG A 147 -26.45 4.65 11.40
C ARG A 147 -26.12 6.14 11.50
N THR A 148 -25.02 6.58 10.90
CA THR A 148 -24.57 7.98 10.96
C THR A 148 -25.37 8.85 9.99
N SER A 149 -25.17 8.66 8.69
CA SER A 149 -25.91 9.36 7.63
C SER A 149 -25.85 8.60 6.30
N LEU A 150 -26.78 8.90 5.40
CA LEU A 150 -26.73 8.42 4.01
C LEU A 150 -25.50 9.01 3.29
N TYR A 151 -25.14 10.25 3.59
CA TYR A 151 -23.96 10.93 3.07
C TYR A 151 -22.68 10.15 3.35
N GLU A 152 -22.44 9.79 4.60
CA GLU A 152 -21.29 8.98 4.98
C GLU A 152 -21.34 7.59 4.36
N LEU A 153 -22.53 6.94 4.32
CA LEU A 153 -22.68 5.63 3.67
C LEU A 153 -22.15 5.66 2.23
N LEU A 154 -22.51 6.67 1.45
CA LEU A 154 -22.07 6.77 0.06
C LEU A 154 -20.57 7.03 -0.04
N HIS A 155 -19.98 7.79 0.89
CA HIS A 155 -18.53 8.03 0.90
C HIS A 155 -17.74 6.78 1.30
N ILE A 156 -18.18 6.03 2.31
CA ILE A 156 -17.52 4.77 2.68
C ILE A 156 -17.71 3.70 1.61
N ALA A 157 -18.89 3.64 0.97
CA ALA A 157 -19.14 2.71 -0.13
C ALA A 157 -18.25 3.03 -1.34
N ASN A 158 -18.06 4.32 -1.67
CA ASN A 158 -17.13 4.75 -2.70
C ASN A 158 -15.70 4.33 -2.36
N LEU A 159 -15.25 4.55 -1.12
CA LEU A 159 -13.90 4.20 -0.70
C LEU A 159 -13.68 2.68 -0.76
N PHE A 160 -14.60 1.90 -0.19
CA PHE A 160 -14.58 0.43 -0.23
C PHE A 160 -14.50 -0.08 -1.68
N CYS A 161 -15.42 0.35 -2.55
CA CYS A 161 -15.46 -0.10 -3.93
C CYS A 161 -14.20 0.32 -4.71
N LEU A 162 -13.61 1.48 -4.39
CA LEU A 162 -12.37 1.95 -5.02
C LEU A 162 -11.21 1.00 -4.73
N PHE A 163 -11.05 0.55 -3.48
CA PHE A 163 -9.99 -0.39 -3.14
C PHE A 163 -10.15 -1.71 -3.88
N PHE A 164 -11.34 -2.30 -3.89
CA PHE A 164 -11.57 -3.56 -4.59
C PHE A 164 -11.44 -3.42 -6.11
N ALA A 165 -11.84 -2.29 -6.68
CA ALA A 165 -11.55 -1.98 -8.08
C ALA A 165 -10.03 -1.87 -8.34
N GLY A 166 -9.28 -1.20 -7.44
CA GLY A 166 -7.83 -1.05 -7.54
C GLY A 166 -7.03 -2.34 -7.33
N PHE A 167 -7.59 -3.30 -6.58
CA PHE A 167 -7.00 -4.65 -6.39
C PHE A 167 -7.39 -5.63 -7.49
N SER A 168 -8.39 -5.30 -8.30
CA SER A 168 -8.87 -6.14 -9.38
C SER A 168 -7.95 -6.12 -10.60
N ARG A 169 -8.21 -7.02 -11.55
CA ARG A 169 -7.59 -6.97 -12.88
C ARG A 169 -8.30 -5.98 -13.81
N GLU A 170 -9.48 -5.46 -13.46
CA GLU A 170 -10.20 -4.53 -14.31
C GLU A 170 -9.44 -3.22 -14.44
N HIS A 171 -9.40 -2.69 -15.66
CA HIS A 171 -8.67 -1.47 -15.92
C HIS A 171 -9.43 -0.23 -15.40
N LEU A 172 -8.90 0.37 -14.34
CA LEU A 172 -9.39 1.63 -13.75
C LEU A 172 -8.41 2.78 -14.07
N ASP A 173 -8.85 3.72 -14.90
CA ASP A 173 -8.12 4.96 -15.15
C ASP A 173 -8.29 5.93 -13.98
N ILE A 174 -7.21 6.15 -13.23
CA ILE A 174 -7.17 7.07 -12.09
C ILE A 174 -6.77 8.47 -12.59
N THR A 175 -7.76 9.35 -12.75
CA THR A 175 -7.56 10.76 -13.11
C THR A 175 -7.47 11.64 -11.86
N ASP A 176 -6.91 12.85 -11.99
CA ASP A 176 -6.83 13.81 -10.87
C ASP A 176 -8.21 14.23 -10.34
N ASP A 177 -9.23 14.32 -11.20
CA ASP A 177 -10.61 14.61 -10.80
C ASP A 177 -11.20 13.47 -9.97
N LEU A 178 -10.91 12.22 -10.38
CA LEU A 178 -11.35 11.03 -9.67
C LEU A 178 -10.65 10.91 -8.30
N LEU A 179 -9.35 11.20 -8.24
CA LEU A 179 -8.59 11.28 -6.99
C LEU A 179 -9.18 12.34 -6.05
N THR A 180 -9.46 13.54 -6.55
CA THR A 180 -10.08 14.62 -5.77
C THR A 180 -11.38 14.16 -5.13
N LYS A 181 -12.22 13.43 -5.89
CA LYS A 181 -13.47 12.87 -5.38
C LYS A 181 -13.25 11.86 -4.26
N TYR A 182 -12.32 10.92 -4.41
CA TYR A 182 -12.12 9.87 -3.41
C TYR A 182 -11.31 10.32 -2.21
N ILE A 183 -10.42 11.31 -2.35
CA ILE A 183 -9.76 11.98 -1.23
C ILE A 183 -10.81 12.68 -0.36
N LYS A 184 -11.83 13.31 -0.96
CA LYS A 184 -12.98 13.82 -0.21
C LYS A 184 -13.68 12.70 0.58
N SER A 185 -13.85 11.50 0.01
CA SER A 185 -14.37 10.36 0.78
C SER A 185 -13.46 9.99 1.95
N VAL A 186 -12.14 9.96 1.75
CA VAL A 186 -11.16 9.71 2.84
C VAL A 186 -11.31 10.76 3.94
N GLN A 187 -11.40 12.05 3.62
CA GLN A 187 -11.57 13.10 4.61
C GLN A 187 -12.90 12.98 5.38
N ILE A 188 -13.99 12.64 4.70
CA ILE A 188 -15.31 12.50 5.33
C ILE A 188 -15.40 11.29 6.24
N THR A 189 -14.89 10.14 5.79
CA THR A 189 -14.96 8.89 6.58
C THR A 189 -13.85 8.81 7.63
N ASP A 190 -12.87 9.72 7.55
CA ASP A 190 -11.67 9.81 8.39
C ASP A 190 -11.08 8.43 8.78
N PRO A 191 -10.65 7.61 7.81
CA PRO A 191 -10.15 6.28 8.10
C PRO A 191 -8.75 6.37 8.73
N PRO A 192 -8.30 5.32 9.47
CA PRO A 192 -6.97 5.33 10.07
C PRO A 192 -5.85 5.22 9.03
N PHE A 193 -4.62 5.47 9.50
CA PHE A 193 -3.35 5.44 8.76
C PHE A 193 -3.30 4.29 7.77
N TYR A 194 -3.57 3.05 8.18
CA TYR A 194 -3.46 1.91 7.28
C TYR A 194 -4.26 2.06 5.98
N ILE A 195 -5.52 2.49 6.08
CA ILE A 195 -6.39 2.68 4.91
C ILE A 195 -5.91 3.89 4.10
N ARG A 196 -5.44 4.96 4.76
CA ARG A 196 -4.86 6.13 4.07
C ARG A 196 -3.57 5.76 3.34
N ASN A 197 -2.70 4.96 3.96
CA ASN A 197 -1.47 4.41 3.39
C ASN A 197 -1.79 3.54 2.17
N LEU A 198 -2.74 2.60 2.29
CA LEU A 198 -3.20 1.81 1.15
C LEU A 198 -3.67 2.73 0.00
N PHE A 199 -4.38 3.82 0.29
CA PHE A 199 -4.78 4.78 -0.73
C PHE A 199 -3.58 5.41 -1.42
N VAL A 200 -2.64 5.96 -0.65
CA VAL A 200 -1.40 6.58 -1.14
C VAL A 200 -0.63 5.61 -2.04
N HIS A 201 -0.42 4.39 -1.58
CA HIS A 201 0.42 3.40 -2.27
C HIS A 201 -0.22 2.85 -3.54
N ASN A 202 -1.55 2.68 -3.56
CA ASN A 202 -2.25 2.11 -4.71
C ASN A 202 -2.61 3.17 -5.76
N PHE A 203 -2.88 4.42 -5.36
CA PHE A 203 -3.44 5.43 -6.25
C PHE A 203 -2.50 6.62 -6.54
N LEU A 204 -1.49 6.90 -5.71
CA LEU A 204 -0.53 8.00 -5.92
C LEU A 204 0.83 7.50 -6.44
N LYS A 205 0.81 6.77 -7.55
CA LYS A 205 1.98 6.02 -8.08
C LYS A 205 3.15 6.88 -8.58
N ASN A 206 2.97 8.18 -8.78
CA ASN A 206 4.00 9.07 -9.31
C ASN A 206 4.22 10.29 -8.40
N ARG A 207 5.45 10.82 -8.37
CA ARG A 207 5.85 11.89 -7.44
C ARG A 207 5.02 13.16 -7.59
N ARG A 208 4.59 13.50 -8.81
CA ARG A 208 3.79 14.70 -9.08
C ARG A 208 2.41 14.59 -8.42
N THR A 209 1.70 13.50 -8.68
CA THR A 209 0.37 13.24 -8.10
C THR A 209 0.48 13.04 -6.58
N PHE A 210 1.52 12.36 -6.10
CA PHE A 210 1.81 12.24 -4.68
C PHE A 210 1.96 13.59 -3.98
N ASN A 211 2.88 14.44 -4.46
CA ASN A 211 3.11 15.77 -3.86
C ASN A 211 1.86 16.66 -3.91
N ARG A 212 1.01 16.51 -4.94
CA ARG A 212 -0.23 17.28 -5.08
C ARG A 212 -1.29 16.93 -4.02
N PHE A 213 -1.37 15.66 -3.63
CA PHE A 213 -2.48 15.14 -2.83
C PHE A 213 -2.09 14.66 -1.42
N LYS A 214 -0.80 14.52 -1.14
CA LYS A 214 -0.26 14.05 0.14
C LYS A 214 -0.88 14.77 1.35
N GLU A 215 -0.83 16.09 1.38
CA GLU A 215 -1.29 16.88 2.54
C GLU A 215 -2.77 16.63 2.87
N GLN A 216 -3.62 16.46 1.84
CA GLN A 216 -5.05 16.17 2.04
C GLN A 216 -5.29 14.76 2.60
N LEU A 217 -4.39 13.82 2.35
CA LEU A 217 -4.43 12.46 2.90
C LEU A 217 -3.80 12.37 4.28
N GLU A 218 -2.94 13.31 4.65
CA GLU A 218 -2.39 13.46 6.01
C GLU A 218 -3.38 14.12 6.96
N ASP A 219 -4.31 14.91 6.42
CA ASP A 219 -5.34 15.61 7.17
C ASP A 219 -6.33 14.65 7.85
N THR A 220 -6.16 14.51 9.17
CA THR A 220 -6.99 13.70 10.07
C THR A 220 -6.95 14.29 11.48
N ASN A 221 -8.04 14.08 12.24
CA ASN A 221 -8.09 14.46 13.65
C ASN A 221 -7.54 13.37 14.60
N ARG A 222 -7.09 12.24 14.06
CA ARG A 222 -6.67 11.07 14.86
C ARG A 222 -5.25 11.19 15.42
N TYR A 223 -4.31 11.66 14.60
CA TYR A 223 -2.88 11.77 14.89
C TYR A 223 -2.17 12.48 13.74
N GLN A 224 -0.91 12.87 13.95
CA GLN A 224 -0.10 13.44 12.88
C GLN A 224 0.41 12.34 11.95
N ILE A 225 0.18 12.48 10.64
CA ILE A 225 0.72 11.59 9.61
C ILE A 225 1.75 12.34 8.78
N ALA A 226 2.86 11.69 8.43
CA ALA A 226 3.79 12.16 7.41
C ALA A 226 4.07 11.03 6.40
N PHE A 227 3.49 11.09 5.21
CA PHE A 227 3.75 10.12 4.14
C PHE A 227 5.06 10.41 3.41
N ASP A 228 5.77 9.37 2.98
CA ASP A 228 6.86 9.47 2.02
C ASP A 228 6.51 8.73 0.71
N PHE A 229 7.18 9.10 -0.36
CA PHE A 229 6.83 8.62 -1.69
C PHE A 229 7.28 7.18 -1.93
N GLY A 230 6.32 6.34 -2.31
CA GLY A 230 6.53 4.94 -2.66
C GLY A 230 6.28 4.00 -1.48
N GLY A 231 6.46 2.69 -1.70
CA GLY A 231 6.36 1.71 -0.61
C GLY A 231 7.51 1.83 0.39
N THR A 232 7.38 1.27 1.59
CA THR A 232 8.44 1.27 2.64
C THR A 232 9.81 0.86 2.12
N ALA A 233 9.90 -0.20 1.31
CA ALA A 233 11.17 -0.60 0.68
C ALA A 233 11.72 0.47 -0.28
N THR A 234 10.86 1.16 -1.03
CA THR A 234 11.26 2.26 -1.93
C THR A 234 11.71 3.48 -1.14
N GLN A 235 11.00 3.84 -0.07
CA GLN A 235 11.34 4.94 0.83
C GLN A 235 12.74 4.69 1.45
N ARG A 236 12.98 3.49 1.96
CA ARG A 236 14.29 3.07 2.47
C ARG A 236 15.40 3.13 1.41
N ARG A 237 15.14 2.66 0.18
CA ARG A 237 16.12 2.77 -0.91
C ARG A 237 16.42 4.21 -1.30
N ASN A 238 15.42 5.09 -1.28
CA ASN A 238 15.62 6.51 -1.53
C ASN A 238 16.50 7.11 -0.43
N PHE A 239 16.19 6.85 0.85
CA PHE A 239 17.00 7.28 1.99
C PHE A 239 18.46 6.81 1.88
N ILE A 240 18.69 5.52 1.58
CA ILE A 240 20.04 4.99 1.41
C ILE A 240 20.76 5.69 0.25
N ALA A 241 20.09 5.86 -0.88
CA ALA A 241 20.67 6.51 -2.05
C ALA A 241 20.99 8.00 -1.81
N GLU A 242 20.23 8.69 -0.96
CA GLU A 242 20.50 10.09 -0.59
C GLU A 242 21.71 10.24 0.34
N ASN A 243 22.08 9.17 1.06
CA ASN A 243 23.22 9.13 1.97
C ASN A 243 24.49 8.53 1.35
N LEU A 244 24.48 8.24 0.05
CA LEU A 244 25.61 7.67 -0.68
C LEU A 244 25.99 8.58 -1.86
N LEU A 245 27.30 8.77 -2.04
CA LEU A 245 27.85 9.55 -3.16
C LEU A 245 27.94 8.74 -4.46
N PHE A 246 27.90 7.40 -4.38
CA PHE A 246 28.11 6.47 -5.49
C PHE A 246 29.46 6.67 -6.19
N ASP A 247 30.49 7.08 -5.45
CA ASP A 247 31.86 7.27 -5.92
C ASP A 247 32.84 6.19 -5.41
N LYS A 248 32.30 5.18 -4.72
CA LYS A 248 33.03 4.06 -4.14
C LYS A 248 32.41 2.72 -4.54
N THR A 249 33.25 1.70 -4.41
CA THR A 249 32.85 0.29 -4.45
C THR A 249 31.85 0.01 -3.33
N MET A 250 30.81 -0.75 -3.64
CA MET A 250 29.68 -1.02 -2.75
C MET A 250 29.73 -2.45 -2.21
N VAL A 251 29.38 -2.64 -0.95
CA VAL A 251 29.19 -3.96 -0.32
C VAL A 251 27.76 -4.06 0.22
N ASP A 252 26.98 -4.97 -0.33
CA ASP A 252 25.57 -5.19 -0.03
C ASP A 252 25.40 -6.55 0.64
N VAL A 253 25.22 -6.53 1.97
CA VAL A 253 25.10 -7.74 2.79
C VAL A 253 23.62 -8.05 2.98
N GLY A 254 23.19 -9.24 2.51
CA GLY A 254 21.78 -9.62 2.40
C GLY A 254 21.11 -8.97 1.20
N CYS A 255 21.74 -9.06 0.03
CA CYS A 255 21.33 -8.32 -1.16
C CYS A 255 19.98 -8.78 -1.77
N GLY A 256 19.46 -9.94 -1.34
CA GLY A 256 18.20 -10.51 -1.78
C GLY A 256 18.12 -10.63 -3.29
N GLU A 257 16.96 -10.35 -3.88
CA GLU A 257 16.77 -10.44 -5.33
C GLU A 257 17.40 -9.27 -6.14
N GLY A 258 18.22 -8.42 -5.51
CA GLY A 258 18.91 -7.30 -6.16
C GLY A 258 18.09 -6.00 -6.23
N PHE A 259 17.20 -5.77 -5.27
CA PHE A 259 16.39 -4.54 -5.19
C PHE A 259 17.26 -3.27 -5.05
N TYR A 260 18.40 -3.39 -4.37
CA TYR A 260 19.44 -2.35 -4.26
C TYR A 260 20.57 -2.58 -5.28
N ALA A 261 21.07 -3.82 -5.37
CA ALA A 261 22.20 -4.16 -6.23
C ALA A 261 22.10 -3.65 -7.66
N ILE A 262 20.96 -3.92 -8.32
CA ILE A 262 20.77 -3.56 -9.72
C ILE A 262 20.80 -2.03 -9.94
N PRO A 263 19.93 -1.22 -9.29
CA PRO A 263 19.93 0.23 -9.51
C PRO A 263 21.18 0.94 -8.95
N PHE A 264 21.82 0.42 -7.91
CA PHE A 264 23.00 1.06 -7.33
C PHE A 264 24.27 0.77 -8.13
N ALA A 265 24.44 -0.44 -8.65
CA ALA A 265 25.51 -0.75 -9.60
C ALA A 265 25.43 0.13 -10.86
N GLU A 266 24.22 0.41 -11.38
CA GLU A 266 24.02 1.35 -12.50
C GLU A 266 24.50 2.77 -12.18
N LYS A 267 24.39 3.20 -10.92
CA LYS A 267 24.81 4.53 -10.46
C LYS A 267 26.31 4.63 -10.23
N THR A 268 26.90 3.70 -9.48
CA THR A 268 28.33 3.75 -9.14
C THR A 268 29.21 3.45 -10.34
N LYS A 269 28.84 2.45 -11.17
CA LYS A 269 29.67 1.91 -12.26
C LYS A 269 31.05 1.37 -11.81
N LEU A 270 31.31 1.33 -10.51
CA LEU A 270 32.38 0.59 -9.87
C LEU A 270 31.88 -0.80 -9.47
N ASP A 271 32.77 -1.59 -8.87
CA ASP A 271 32.44 -2.91 -8.36
C ASP A 271 31.31 -2.83 -7.32
N TYR A 272 30.40 -3.78 -7.41
CA TYR A 272 29.27 -3.94 -6.49
C TYR A 272 29.27 -5.38 -5.97
N TYR A 273 29.68 -5.55 -4.73
CA TYR A 273 29.72 -6.85 -4.07
C TYR A 273 28.36 -7.17 -3.46
N ALA A 274 27.64 -8.11 -4.05
CA ALA A 274 26.33 -8.57 -3.62
C ALA A 274 26.48 -9.88 -2.84
N ILE A 275 26.16 -9.88 -1.55
CA ILE A 275 26.40 -10.99 -0.65
C ILE A 275 25.07 -11.51 -0.13
N ASP A 276 24.79 -12.80 -0.32
CA ASP A 276 23.60 -13.46 0.23
C ASP A 276 23.86 -14.92 0.51
N ILE A 277 23.26 -15.45 1.57
CA ILE A 277 23.35 -16.87 1.92
C ILE A 277 22.42 -17.73 1.04
N ASP A 278 21.39 -17.12 0.43
CA ASP A 278 20.49 -17.79 -0.48
C ASP A 278 21.06 -17.81 -1.91
N ALA A 279 21.47 -19.01 -2.34
CA ALA A 279 22.00 -19.23 -3.68
C ALA A 279 20.99 -18.94 -4.81
N GLU A 280 19.68 -19.00 -4.54
CA GLU A 280 18.66 -18.62 -5.52
C GLU A 280 18.66 -17.11 -5.76
N MET A 281 18.75 -16.31 -4.69
CA MET A 281 18.84 -14.85 -4.78
C MET A 281 20.04 -14.40 -5.62
N LEU A 282 21.21 -15.01 -5.41
CA LEU A 282 22.41 -14.73 -6.20
C LEU A 282 22.24 -15.08 -7.69
N ARG A 283 21.57 -16.20 -8.01
CA ARG A 283 21.23 -16.56 -9.40
C ARG A 283 20.29 -15.55 -10.04
N ILE A 284 19.30 -15.07 -9.29
CA ILE A 284 18.36 -14.04 -9.75
C ILE A 284 19.12 -12.74 -10.05
N ILE A 285 20.01 -12.30 -9.17
CA ILE A 285 20.86 -11.13 -9.39
C ILE A 285 21.72 -11.30 -10.63
N ALA A 286 22.44 -12.41 -10.76
CA ALA A 286 23.32 -12.66 -11.91
C ALA A 286 22.55 -12.57 -13.25
N LYS A 287 21.35 -13.16 -13.30
CA LYS A 287 20.46 -13.07 -14.48
C LYS A 287 19.97 -11.64 -14.74
N LYS A 288 19.61 -10.89 -13.70
CA LYS A 288 19.20 -9.47 -13.82
C LYS A 288 20.36 -8.60 -14.29
N ALA A 289 21.57 -8.84 -13.78
CA ALA A 289 22.80 -8.16 -14.15
C ALA A 289 23.17 -8.41 -15.62
N GLU A 290 23.17 -9.67 -16.06
CA GLU A 290 23.43 -10.06 -17.45
C GLU A 290 22.46 -9.38 -18.42
N LYS A 291 21.16 -9.43 -18.11
CA LYS A 291 20.11 -8.78 -18.93
C LYS A 291 20.33 -7.27 -19.09
N LYS A 292 20.96 -6.63 -18.10
CA LYS A 292 21.28 -5.20 -18.10
C LYS A 292 22.73 -4.88 -18.50
N ALA A 293 23.54 -5.90 -18.86
CA ALA A 293 24.97 -5.77 -19.13
C ALA A 293 25.78 -5.11 -17.98
N LEU A 294 25.40 -5.40 -16.73
CA LEU A 294 26.09 -4.92 -15.53
C LEU A 294 27.19 -5.90 -15.12
N ASN A 295 28.37 -5.73 -15.73
CA ASN A 295 29.53 -6.60 -15.47
C ASN A 295 30.26 -6.28 -14.15
N THR A 296 29.83 -5.25 -13.43
CA THR A 296 30.46 -4.81 -12.17
C THR A 296 29.85 -5.46 -10.93
N ILE A 297 28.75 -6.20 -11.07
CA ILE A 297 28.13 -6.91 -9.94
C ILE A 297 28.85 -8.24 -9.73
N ILE A 298 29.40 -8.44 -8.54
CA ILE A 298 30.15 -9.64 -8.14
C ILE A 298 29.43 -10.26 -6.95
N THR A 299 29.02 -11.52 -7.08
CA THR A 299 28.21 -12.21 -6.07
C THR A 299 29.04 -13.10 -5.16
N TYR A 300 28.77 -13.09 -3.85
CA TYR A 300 29.38 -14.01 -2.88
C TYR A 300 28.32 -14.73 -2.03
N PRO A 301 28.51 -16.03 -1.73
CA PRO A 301 27.56 -16.84 -0.96
C PRO A 301 27.61 -16.60 0.55
N SER A 302 28.58 -15.84 1.05
CA SER A 302 28.72 -15.49 2.45
C SER A 302 29.67 -14.31 2.63
N LEU A 303 29.59 -13.65 3.80
CA LEU A 303 30.54 -12.61 4.15
C LEU A 303 31.98 -13.16 4.21
N ASP A 304 32.18 -14.35 4.79
CA ASP A 304 33.51 -14.96 4.87
C ASP A 304 34.14 -15.20 3.49
N ALA A 305 33.37 -15.70 2.52
CA ALA A 305 33.84 -15.91 1.16
C ALA A 305 34.19 -14.60 0.45
N PHE A 306 33.47 -13.52 0.77
CA PHE A 306 33.78 -12.18 0.30
C PHE A 306 35.07 -11.64 0.94
N LEU A 307 35.26 -11.82 2.24
CA LEU A 307 36.39 -11.26 2.98
C LEU A 307 37.76 -11.73 2.47
N ASP A 308 37.84 -12.95 1.94
CA ASP A 308 39.04 -13.47 1.26
C ASP A 308 39.46 -12.63 0.03
N ASN A 309 38.51 -11.88 -0.54
CA ASN A 309 38.69 -11.06 -1.74
C ASN A 309 38.27 -9.60 -1.50
N ALA A 310 38.14 -9.19 -0.24
CA ALA A 310 37.67 -7.85 0.08
C ALA A 310 38.62 -6.78 -0.48
N PRO A 311 38.09 -5.69 -1.05
CA PRO A 311 38.91 -4.61 -1.55
C PRO A 311 39.69 -3.95 -0.41
N ALA A 312 40.93 -3.54 -0.69
CA ALA A 312 41.76 -2.78 0.26
C ALA A 312 41.43 -1.28 0.27
N GLU A 313 40.71 -0.80 -0.74
CA GLU A 313 40.21 0.57 -0.82
C GLU A 313 38.99 0.78 0.08
N LYS A 314 38.66 2.05 0.32
CA LYS A 314 37.52 2.43 1.12
C LYS A 314 36.21 2.17 0.36
N VAL A 315 35.27 1.47 0.99
CA VAL A 315 33.96 1.09 0.42
C VAL A 315 32.78 1.79 1.08
N ASP A 316 31.59 1.68 0.49
CA ASP A 316 30.32 1.93 1.16
C ASP A 316 29.57 0.62 1.39
N VAL A 317 29.05 0.42 2.60
CA VAL A 317 28.40 -0.83 3.03
C VAL A 317 26.92 -0.59 3.32
N ILE A 318 26.05 -1.51 2.88
CA ILE A 318 24.64 -1.53 3.25
C ILE A 318 24.26 -2.90 3.83
N LEU A 319 23.47 -2.89 4.91
CA LEU A 319 22.91 -4.06 5.60
C LEU A 319 21.44 -3.76 5.91
N THR A 320 20.55 -4.09 4.98
CA THR A 320 19.17 -3.58 4.98
C THR A 320 18.15 -4.68 5.23
N GLU A 321 17.45 -4.66 6.36
CA GLU A 321 16.47 -5.68 6.73
C GLU A 321 17.05 -7.11 6.72
N VAL A 322 18.10 -7.30 7.50
CA VAL A 322 18.83 -8.57 7.59
C VAL A 322 19.00 -9.01 9.03
N ILE A 323 19.26 -8.06 9.92
CA ILE A 323 19.65 -8.32 11.30
C ILE A 323 18.52 -8.91 12.14
N GLU A 324 17.27 -8.59 11.80
CA GLU A 324 16.03 -9.08 12.41
C GLU A 324 15.71 -10.52 12.03
N HIS A 325 16.29 -11.05 10.94
CA HIS A 325 16.12 -12.43 10.49
C HIS A 325 17.10 -13.41 11.15
N MET A 326 17.81 -12.97 12.20
CA MET A 326 18.75 -13.81 12.93
C MET A 326 18.81 -13.46 14.42
N PRO A 327 19.26 -14.40 15.29
CA PRO A 327 19.44 -14.11 16.70
C PRO A 327 20.31 -12.89 16.96
N LYS A 328 19.98 -12.08 17.97
CA LYS A 328 20.69 -10.83 18.32
C LYS A 328 22.22 -11.00 18.43
N ASN A 329 22.69 -12.14 18.94
CA ASN A 329 24.11 -12.44 19.05
C ASN A 329 24.78 -12.66 17.68
N HIS A 330 24.05 -13.18 16.69
CA HIS A 330 24.54 -13.39 15.33
C HIS A 330 24.62 -12.04 14.60
N ALA A 331 23.57 -11.22 14.71
CA ALA A 331 23.57 -9.85 14.18
C ALA A 331 24.71 -9.01 14.77
N LYS A 332 24.95 -9.09 16.08
CA LYS A 332 26.09 -8.45 16.75
C LYS A 332 27.44 -8.89 16.18
N ARG A 333 27.63 -10.20 15.94
CA ARG A 333 28.88 -10.73 15.35
C ARG A 333 29.05 -10.23 13.92
N LEU A 334 28.00 -10.27 13.10
CA LEU A 334 28.02 -9.81 11.72
C LEU A 334 28.45 -8.34 11.62
N ILE A 335 27.80 -7.45 12.38
CA ILE A 335 28.12 -6.02 12.38
C ILE A 335 29.56 -5.79 12.84
N ARG A 336 30.02 -6.45 13.91
CA ARG A 336 31.40 -6.29 14.40
C ARG A 336 32.44 -6.82 13.42
N GLN A 337 32.15 -7.93 12.74
CA GLN A 337 33.03 -8.50 11.71
C GLN A 337 33.19 -7.53 10.53
N ILE A 338 32.09 -6.93 10.04
CA ILE A 338 32.13 -5.91 9.00
C ILE A 338 32.98 -4.71 9.46
N ILE A 339 32.73 -4.21 10.68
CA ILE A 339 33.46 -3.06 11.23
C ILE A 339 34.98 -3.32 11.32
N GLN A 340 35.37 -4.53 11.70
CA GLN A 340 36.77 -4.91 11.90
C GLN A 340 37.50 -5.24 10.59
N SER A 341 36.77 -5.78 9.60
CA SER A 341 37.39 -6.35 8.42
C SER A 341 37.41 -5.42 7.21
N LEU A 342 36.52 -4.42 7.17
CA LEU A 342 36.41 -3.50 6.04
C LEU A 342 36.85 -2.08 6.38
N ASP A 343 37.46 -1.41 5.41
CA ASP A 343 37.59 0.05 5.44
C ASP A 343 36.40 0.68 4.72
N PHE A 344 35.50 1.29 5.47
CA PHE A 344 34.28 1.88 4.92
C PHE A 344 34.17 3.37 5.23
N ASP A 345 33.57 4.10 4.29
CA ASP A 345 33.22 5.52 4.45
C ASP A 345 31.85 5.67 5.11
N THR A 346 30.88 4.92 4.58
CA THR A 346 29.51 4.87 5.07
C THR A 346 29.11 3.41 5.28
N PHE A 347 28.59 3.08 6.45
CA PHE A 347 27.94 1.79 6.69
C PHE A 347 26.51 2.03 7.18
N ILE A 348 25.53 1.68 6.34
CA ILE A 348 24.11 1.90 6.63
C ILE A 348 23.46 0.59 7.06
N ILE A 349 22.81 0.63 8.22
CA ILE A 349 22.04 -0.49 8.78
C ILE A 349 20.57 -0.09 8.85
N THR A 350 19.65 -0.95 8.44
CA THR A 350 18.20 -0.73 8.66
C THR A 350 17.52 -1.95 9.26
N THR A 351 16.47 -1.70 10.03
CA THR A 351 15.59 -2.72 10.62
C THR A 351 14.18 -2.15 10.79
N PRO A 352 13.14 -2.99 10.87
CA PRO A 352 11.79 -2.56 11.20
C PRO A 352 11.73 -1.82 12.55
N ASN A 353 10.79 -0.88 12.68
CA ASN A 353 10.42 -0.30 13.96
C ASN A 353 9.15 -0.96 14.48
N SER A 354 9.25 -1.68 15.60
CA SER A 354 8.11 -2.42 16.18
C SER A 354 7.01 -1.49 16.71
N GLU A 355 7.37 -0.27 17.13
CA GLU A 355 6.41 0.73 17.61
C GLU A 355 5.43 1.14 16.51
N PHE A 356 5.80 0.96 15.24
CA PHE A 356 4.95 1.30 14.11
C PHE A 356 3.90 0.23 13.79
N ASN A 357 4.08 -1.02 14.23
CA ASN A 357 3.22 -2.15 13.81
C ASN A 357 1.75 -1.97 14.17
N VAL A 358 1.46 -1.24 15.25
CA VAL A 358 0.09 -0.89 15.65
C VAL A 358 -0.66 -0.11 14.56
N PHE A 359 0.05 0.73 13.79
CA PHE A 359 -0.54 1.50 12.70
C PHE A 359 -0.81 0.67 11.43
N TYR A 360 -0.14 -0.48 11.30
CA TYR A 360 -0.48 -1.52 10.32
C TYR A 360 -1.59 -2.45 10.80
N GLY A 361 -2.00 -2.33 12.06
CA GLY A 361 -3.03 -3.18 12.63
C GLY A 361 -2.57 -4.61 12.96
N LEU A 362 -1.26 -4.79 13.05
CA LEU A 362 -0.60 -6.05 13.34
C LEU A 362 -0.43 -6.23 14.86
N GLU A 363 -0.54 -7.47 15.31
CA GLU A 363 -0.18 -7.89 16.67
C GLU A 363 1.08 -8.76 16.56
N GLY A 364 2.18 -8.32 17.17
CA GLY A 364 3.47 -9.00 17.06
C GLY A 364 4.38 -8.43 15.97
N PHE A 365 5.15 -9.31 15.32
CA PHE A 365 6.11 -8.95 14.27
C PHE A 365 5.41 -8.65 12.95
N ARG A 366 6.07 -7.84 12.12
CA ARG A 366 5.66 -7.49 10.77
C ARG A 366 5.72 -8.68 9.83
N HIS A 367 6.70 -9.56 10.03
CA HIS A 367 6.84 -10.80 9.29
C HIS A 367 7.10 -11.98 10.24
N ASP A 368 6.55 -13.14 9.89
CA ASP A 368 6.58 -14.35 10.74
C ASP A 368 7.99 -14.96 10.86
N ASP A 369 8.90 -14.60 9.95
CA ASP A 369 10.29 -15.06 9.91
C ASP A 369 11.27 -14.14 10.65
N HIS A 370 10.79 -13.09 11.30
CA HIS A 370 11.60 -12.25 12.18
C HIS A 370 11.90 -12.97 13.51
N ASP A 371 13.16 -12.93 13.93
CA ASP A 371 13.61 -13.41 15.25
C ASP A 371 13.28 -12.37 16.34
N TRP A 372 13.31 -11.09 15.99
CA TRP A 372 12.98 -9.97 16.87
C TRP A 372 12.59 -8.71 16.09
N GLU A 373 11.83 -7.82 16.73
CA GLU A 373 11.65 -6.44 16.28
C GLU A 373 11.77 -5.49 17.46
N MET A 374 12.66 -4.50 17.35
CA MET A 374 12.96 -3.56 18.42
C MET A 374 12.16 -2.28 18.28
N SER A 375 11.79 -1.69 19.43
CA SER A 375 11.41 -0.28 19.51
C SER A 375 12.60 0.62 19.21
N THR A 376 12.34 1.92 19.03
CA THR A 376 13.40 2.91 18.80
C THR A 376 14.45 2.90 19.91
N ALA A 377 14.01 2.85 21.18
CA ALA A 377 14.91 2.87 22.33
C ALA A 377 15.77 1.59 22.41
N GLU A 378 15.16 0.42 22.20
CA GLU A 378 15.85 -0.87 22.24
C GLU A 378 16.91 -0.98 21.14
N PHE A 379 16.60 -0.54 19.91
CA PHE A 379 17.56 -0.54 18.80
C PHE A 379 18.74 0.39 19.08
N GLN A 380 18.47 1.59 19.59
CA GLN A 380 19.52 2.55 19.93
C GLN A 380 20.46 2.04 21.03
N GLU A 381 19.90 1.49 22.11
CA GLU A 381 20.69 0.89 23.18
C GLU A 381 21.51 -0.30 22.68
N TRP A 382 20.87 -1.22 21.95
CA TRP A 382 21.51 -2.42 21.44
C TRP A 382 22.64 -2.09 20.47
N LEU A 383 22.41 -1.23 19.47
CA LEU A 383 23.45 -0.89 18.49
C LEU A 383 24.61 -0.14 19.15
N THR A 384 24.33 0.72 20.14
CA THR A 384 25.36 1.39 20.93
C THR A 384 26.25 0.39 21.68
N ASP A 385 25.68 -0.68 22.26
CA ASP A 385 26.46 -1.78 22.85
C ASP A 385 27.26 -2.57 21.79
N VAL A 386 26.64 -2.86 20.63
CA VAL A 386 27.29 -3.56 19.52
C VAL A 386 28.53 -2.81 19.03
N THR A 387 28.46 -1.48 18.94
CA THR A 387 29.57 -0.61 18.51
C THR A 387 30.44 -0.11 19.67
N LYS A 388 30.19 -0.58 20.90
CA LYS A 388 31.03 -0.22 22.04
C LYS A 388 32.46 -0.74 21.84
N ASN A 389 33.42 0.12 22.18
CA ASN A 389 34.86 -0.11 22.01
C ASN A 389 35.27 -0.40 20.55
N THR A 390 34.60 0.23 19.57
CA THR A 390 35.04 0.26 18.18
C THR A 390 35.36 1.70 17.75
N ASP A 391 36.03 1.82 16.61
CA ASP A 391 36.46 3.11 16.06
C ASP A 391 35.42 3.73 15.13
N VAL A 392 34.13 3.56 15.45
CA VAL A 392 33.03 4.11 14.65
C VAL A 392 32.20 5.11 15.45
N THR A 393 31.65 6.10 14.76
CA THR A 393 30.54 6.94 15.24
C THR A 393 29.23 6.38 14.70
N VAL A 394 28.15 6.50 15.47
CA VAL A 394 26.81 6.02 15.10
C VAL A 394 25.86 7.22 15.05
N GLU A 395 25.16 7.38 13.92
CA GLU A 395 24.09 8.36 13.74
C GLU A 395 22.77 7.62 13.49
N PHE A 396 21.81 7.73 14.41
CA PHE A 396 20.52 7.06 14.29
C PHE A 396 19.56 7.80 13.37
N GLN A 397 18.74 7.03 12.64
CA GLN A 397 17.90 7.51 11.55
C GLN A 397 16.50 6.92 11.64
N ALA A 398 15.51 7.72 11.26
CA ALA A 398 14.11 7.32 11.14
C ALA A 398 13.67 7.47 9.68
N ILE A 399 13.04 6.42 9.12
CA ILE A 399 12.95 6.23 7.66
C ILE A 399 11.51 5.87 7.24
N GLY A 400 11.03 6.54 6.19
CA GLY A 400 9.74 6.26 5.55
C GLY A 400 8.56 6.97 6.20
N ASP A 401 7.34 6.46 5.98
CA ASP A 401 6.12 7.05 6.56
C ASP A 401 6.23 7.19 8.08
N ALA A 402 5.58 8.21 8.63
CA ALA A 402 5.52 8.45 10.06
C ALA A 402 4.10 8.66 10.58
N VAL A 403 3.86 8.22 11.81
CA VAL A 403 2.68 8.55 12.60
C VAL A 403 3.14 9.03 13.98
N ASN A 404 2.76 10.24 14.38
CA ASN A 404 3.22 10.89 15.62
C ASN A 404 4.77 10.90 15.76
N GLY A 405 5.48 11.05 14.63
CA GLY A 405 6.95 11.03 14.60
C GLY A 405 7.59 9.64 14.68
N ILE A 406 6.79 8.57 14.83
CA ILE A 406 7.27 7.18 14.77
C ILE A 406 7.30 6.75 13.31
N HIS A 407 8.46 6.32 12.82
CA HIS A 407 8.65 5.93 11.43
C HIS A 407 8.53 4.41 11.20
N THR A 408 8.16 4.00 9.98
CA THR A 408 8.01 2.58 9.58
C THR A 408 9.28 1.75 9.76
N THR A 409 10.43 2.37 9.51
CA THR A 409 11.76 1.76 9.54
C THR A 409 12.68 2.66 10.36
N GLN A 410 13.61 2.04 11.07
CA GLN A 410 14.69 2.71 11.77
C GLN A 410 16.04 2.23 11.22
N GLY A 411 17.08 3.01 11.42
CA GLY A 411 18.40 2.66 10.94
C GLY A 411 19.50 3.45 11.62
N ALA A 412 20.73 3.19 11.18
CA ALA A 412 21.89 3.93 11.62
C ALA A 412 22.91 4.07 10.48
N ILE A 413 23.60 5.20 10.47
CA ILE A 413 24.78 5.44 9.62
C ILE A 413 26.00 5.38 10.52
N LEU A 414 26.89 4.45 10.21
CA LEU A 414 28.17 4.27 10.88
C LEU A 414 29.26 4.88 10.01
N ARG A 415 30.18 5.61 10.65
CA ARG A 415 31.39 6.16 10.02
C ARG A 415 32.60 5.86 10.88
N LYS A 416 33.75 5.57 10.27
CA LYS A 416 34.99 5.46 11.04
C LYS A 416 35.38 6.81 11.63
N LYS A 417 35.85 6.82 12.87
CA LYS A 417 36.41 8.00 13.54
C LYS A 417 37.64 8.44 12.75
N GLU A 418 37.74 9.72 12.44
CA GLU A 418 38.99 10.29 11.94
C GLU A 418 40.06 10.13 13.02
N VAL A 419 41.20 9.53 12.64
CA VAL A 419 42.36 9.29 13.51
C VAL A 419 43.29 10.49 13.46
#